data_AF-A0A8H9ERJ0-F1
#
_entry.id   AF-A0A8H9ERJ0-F1
#
_cell.length_a   1.000
_cell.length_b   1.000
_cell.length_c   1.000
_cell.angle_alpha   90.00
_cell.angle_beta   90.00
_cell.angle_gamma   90.00
#
_symmetry.space_group_name_H-M   'P 1'
#
loop_
_entity.id
_entity.type
_entity.pdbx_description
1 polymer ?
#
loop_
_entity_poly.entity_id
_entity_poly.type
_entity_poly.pdbx_seq_one_letter_code
_entity_poly.pdbx_strand_id
1 'polypeptide(L)'
;MMHNHLHLINFSKSYFILQDEKNYDLDGYNRFNINHKTIYFTKDFRYYSLSFQDYHIFILGELVDVRDSKKPVNAIVSDLLQYPIDSDSFLNEMSFFNGSYGLFIAHEENLYFYNDATSFLSLYYHNEKPVYASHSKLLHQLIQQIFGVEERLIKDKMRGFLDFSKFENIYKFNSNMRFELNHHELKRVYPIDDYQTQEIAHVVEQVIPLMTEMVAFVYRLDRPVVMSLTGGYDSRVSLALLKNKLSHTLFFTYLRTDEQKITRAQKNIYDTDQKAVQFLVDQLNLNHHFFNIDNNQGKKEVAELYAHYESSHSKNMINHYSQDAQFQGVAHVKSTIFELAKGIRPLKLEAQHHDIYDFVDELKKWSPIKEKAWIQQALTQFINRNALFSFLDKGYHPCDVLYLESKMNGWHSTIIQESDPYMDVYNLINCRFILFQLICMNYEDRKNLAFHKSVIEQRWPLLHFFGVNTKVNLYEKYQMIEKQLEECQTNKINAQNMKLSYETQDFNRVFQQQRVHFKLKRRKFVESERYHLNIENQSGESVQISMRTFYKNNKGRARIFITIDNMKYDIVDLAYESVEKSIAPGSKMCIAIQSTKDIDKKSWIEAAKFEIKEIYANKKVIE
;
A
#
# COMPACT_ATOMS: atom_id res chain seq x y z
N MET A 1 43.88 2.85 -33.70
CA MET A 1 43.14 1.96 -32.78
C MET A 1 42.46 2.84 -31.74
N MET A 2 41.26 3.35 -32.04
CA MET A 2 40.47 4.14 -31.09
C MET A 2 39.75 3.17 -30.13
N HIS A 3 39.71 3.52 -28.85
CA HIS A 3 39.35 2.64 -27.74
C HIS A 3 37.95 2.02 -27.86
N ASN A 4 37.88 0.71 -28.11
CA ASN A 4 36.65 -0.10 -28.15
C ASN A 4 36.17 -0.56 -26.76
N HIS A 5 36.54 0.13 -25.68
CA HIS A 5 36.15 -0.25 -24.32
C HIS A 5 35.11 0.70 -23.77
N LEU A 6 33.92 0.17 -23.47
CA LEU A 6 32.89 0.90 -22.72
C LEU A 6 33.15 0.72 -21.22
N HIS A 7 33.18 1.83 -20.48
CA HIS A 7 33.29 1.83 -19.03
C HIS A 7 31.88 1.89 -18.43
N LEU A 8 31.35 0.73 -18.05
CA LEU A 8 29.98 0.58 -17.55
C LEU A 8 29.99 0.17 -16.08
N ILE A 9 29.03 0.69 -15.31
CA ILE A 9 28.77 0.19 -13.96
C ILE A 9 28.23 -1.24 -14.06
N ASN A 10 28.76 -2.13 -13.22
CA ASN A 10 28.34 -3.53 -13.16
C ASN A 10 27.15 -3.69 -12.20
N PHE A 11 25.95 -3.69 -12.75
CA PHE A 11 24.73 -4.03 -12.03
C PHE A 11 24.42 -5.52 -12.22
N SER A 12 23.94 -6.20 -11.17
CA SER A 12 23.32 -7.52 -11.34
C SER A 12 22.08 -7.42 -12.22
N LYS A 13 21.80 -8.49 -12.97
CA LYS A 13 20.68 -8.57 -13.92
C LYS A 13 20.53 -7.30 -14.75
N SER A 14 21.62 -6.90 -15.38
CA SER A 14 21.62 -5.74 -16.25
C SER A 14 21.76 -6.13 -17.70
N TYR A 15 21.01 -5.41 -18.53
CA TYR A 15 21.08 -5.52 -19.98
C TYR A 15 20.99 -4.14 -20.62
N PHE A 16 21.45 -4.07 -21.86
CA PHE A 16 21.32 -2.92 -22.73
C PHE A 16 21.29 -3.35 -24.19
N ILE A 17 20.78 -2.47 -25.04
CA ILE A 17 20.48 -2.75 -26.44
C ILE A 17 21.12 -1.66 -27.28
N LEU A 18 21.94 -2.08 -28.24
CA LEU A 18 22.64 -1.22 -29.20
C LEU A 18 22.22 -1.58 -30.63
N GLN A 19 22.47 -0.66 -31.55
CA GLN A 19 22.37 -0.94 -32.98
C GLN A 19 23.59 -1.76 -33.45
N ASP A 20 23.37 -2.74 -34.34
CA ASP A 20 24.34 -3.79 -34.70
C ASP A 20 25.67 -3.30 -35.28
N GLU A 21 25.74 -2.04 -35.71
CA GLU A 21 26.95 -1.45 -36.29
C GLU A 21 28.11 -1.33 -35.29
N LYS A 22 27.87 -1.46 -33.97
CA LYS A 22 28.89 -1.33 -32.93
C LYS A 22 28.95 -2.57 -32.03
N ASN A 23 29.87 -3.48 -32.37
CA ASN A 23 30.19 -4.65 -31.56
C ASN A 23 31.28 -4.32 -30.54
N TYR A 24 30.93 -4.43 -29.26
CA TYR A 24 31.85 -4.26 -28.13
C TYR A 24 32.10 -5.62 -27.48
N ASP A 25 33.36 -5.93 -27.19
CA ASP A 25 33.69 -7.07 -26.35
C ASP A 25 33.74 -6.59 -24.90
N LEU A 26 32.82 -7.10 -24.07
CA LEU A 26 32.60 -6.62 -22.71
C LEU A 26 32.60 -7.80 -21.75
N ASP A 27 33.56 -7.80 -20.83
CA ASP A 27 33.63 -8.82 -19.80
C ASP A 27 32.38 -8.82 -18.92
N GLY A 28 31.94 -10.02 -18.53
CA GLY A 28 30.72 -10.23 -17.74
C GLY A 28 29.40 -10.19 -18.50
N TYR A 29 29.39 -9.83 -19.79
CA TYR A 29 28.18 -9.79 -20.61
C TYR A 29 28.14 -10.92 -21.65
N ASN A 30 26.97 -11.53 -21.78
CA ASN A 30 26.57 -12.29 -22.95
C ASN A 30 26.03 -11.33 -24.02
N ARG A 31 26.02 -11.79 -25.28
CA ARG A 31 25.54 -11.03 -26.43
C ARG A 31 24.57 -11.87 -27.25
N PHE A 32 23.47 -11.26 -27.70
CA PHE A 32 22.52 -11.85 -28.63
C PHE A 32 22.16 -10.84 -29.72
N ASN A 33 22.31 -11.23 -30.99
CA ASN A 33 21.99 -10.36 -32.13
C ASN A 33 20.60 -10.72 -32.66
N ILE A 34 19.75 -9.72 -32.87
CA ILE A 34 18.39 -9.88 -33.37
C ILE A 34 17.95 -8.63 -34.11
N ASN A 35 17.58 -8.80 -35.38
CA ASN A 35 16.97 -7.79 -36.25
C ASN A 35 17.61 -6.39 -36.17
N HIS A 36 18.87 -6.28 -36.58
CA HIS A 36 19.69 -5.05 -36.58
C HIS A 36 20.03 -4.49 -35.18
N LYS A 37 19.75 -5.24 -34.11
CA LYS A 37 20.08 -4.89 -32.74
C LYS A 37 20.90 -5.96 -32.05
N THR A 38 21.82 -5.50 -31.21
CA THR A 38 22.61 -6.33 -30.32
C THR A 38 22.16 -6.11 -28.89
N ILE A 39 21.72 -7.19 -28.24
CA ILE A 39 21.33 -7.22 -26.82
C ILE A 39 22.50 -7.75 -26.01
N TYR A 40 23.04 -6.92 -25.12
CA TYR A 40 24.04 -7.31 -24.14
C TYR A 40 23.36 -7.52 -22.80
N PHE A 41 23.63 -8.63 -22.12
CA PHE A 41 23.04 -8.93 -20.81
C PHE A 41 23.99 -9.70 -19.91
N THR A 42 23.91 -9.49 -18.61
CA THR A 42 24.77 -10.17 -17.62
C THR A 42 24.48 -11.67 -17.53
N LYS A 43 25.48 -12.44 -17.10
CA LYS A 43 25.44 -13.92 -17.03
C LYS A 43 24.46 -14.49 -16.00
N ASP A 44 23.94 -13.66 -15.10
CA ASP A 44 22.98 -14.01 -14.05
C ASP A 44 21.51 -14.02 -14.52
N PHE A 45 21.26 -13.73 -15.80
CA PHE A 45 19.95 -13.92 -16.42
C PHE A 45 19.69 -15.36 -16.86
N ARG A 46 18.45 -15.82 -16.67
CA ARG A 46 17.87 -16.85 -17.53
C ARG A 46 17.43 -16.21 -18.85
N TYR A 47 17.56 -16.93 -19.96
CA TYR A 47 17.11 -16.46 -21.25
C TYR A 47 16.69 -17.62 -22.15
N TYR A 48 15.88 -17.32 -23.15
CA TYR A 48 15.42 -18.26 -24.17
C TYR A 48 15.55 -17.61 -25.55
N SER A 49 15.95 -18.40 -26.55
CA SER A 49 15.92 -18.01 -27.95
C SER A 49 15.16 -19.07 -28.73
N LEU A 50 14.16 -18.63 -29.50
CA LEU A 50 13.24 -19.49 -30.23
C LEU A 50 13.04 -18.92 -31.64
N SER A 51 12.78 -19.79 -32.60
CA SER A 51 12.41 -19.38 -33.96
C SER A 51 11.16 -20.15 -34.39
N PHE A 52 10.17 -19.44 -34.91
CA PHE A 52 8.92 -20.00 -35.41
C PHE A 52 8.61 -19.36 -36.76
N GLN A 53 8.70 -20.10 -37.86
CA GLN A 53 8.53 -19.55 -39.21
C GLN A 53 9.42 -18.29 -39.40
N ASP A 54 8.82 -17.13 -39.67
CA ASP A 54 9.50 -15.85 -39.87
C ASP A 54 9.67 -15.03 -38.58
N TYR A 55 9.29 -15.60 -37.43
CA TYR A 55 9.48 -14.99 -36.11
C TYR A 55 10.76 -15.46 -35.46
N HIS A 56 11.54 -14.51 -34.95
CA HIS A 56 12.65 -14.78 -34.03
C HIS A 56 12.34 -14.15 -32.68
N ILE A 57 12.43 -14.97 -31.63
CA ILE A 57 12.02 -14.60 -30.29
C ILE A 57 13.21 -14.70 -29.36
N PHE A 58 13.42 -13.65 -28.58
CA PHE A 58 14.37 -13.64 -27.48
C PHE A 58 13.64 -13.24 -26.21
N ILE A 59 13.76 -14.04 -25.16
CA ILE A 59 13.17 -13.75 -23.85
C ILE A 59 14.30 -13.65 -22.86
N LEU A 60 14.41 -12.51 -22.20
CA LEU A 60 15.33 -12.29 -21.10
C LEU A 60 14.55 -12.32 -19.78
N GLY A 61 14.98 -13.10 -18.79
CA GLY A 61 14.32 -13.26 -17.50
C GLY A 61 13.38 -14.46 -17.42
N GLU A 62 12.41 -14.38 -16.51
CA GLU A 62 11.45 -15.46 -16.21
C GLU A 62 10.07 -15.09 -16.73
N LEU A 63 9.55 -15.90 -17.66
CA LEU A 63 8.20 -15.77 -18.22
C LEU A 63 7.42 -17.05 -17.92
N VAL A 64 6.24 -16.89 -17.33
CA VAL A 64 5.33 -18.00 -17.02
C VAL A 64 3.90 -17.64 -17.41
N ASP A 65 3.19 -18.60 -17.99
CA ASP A 65 1.74 -18.53 -18.20
C ASP A 65 1.05 -19.03 -16.93
N VAL A 66 0.32 -18.15 -16.23
CA VAL A 66 -0.30 -18.52 -14.95
C VAL A 66 -1.55 -19.40 -15.09
N ARG A 67 -1.93 -19.79 -16.31
CA ARG A 67 -2.99 -20.80 -16.53
C ARG A 67 -2.46 -22.23 -16.42
N ASP A 68 -1.20 -22.44 -16.77
CA ASP A 68 -0.49 -23.71 -16.60
C ASP A 68 0.98 -23.41 -16.32
N SER A 69 1.34 -23.51 -15.04
CA SER A 69 2.70 -23.19 -14.63
C SER A 69 3.74 -24.17 -15.20
N LYS A 70 3.35 -25.38 -15.63
CA LYS A 70 4.26 -26.39 -16.21
C LYS A 70 4.48 -26.20 -17.70
N LYS A 71 3.72 -25.31 -18.34
CA LYS A 71 3.81 -25.03 -19.76
C LYS A 71 5.21 -24.50 -20.10
N PRO A 72 5.95 -25.16 -21.01
CA PRO A 72 7.29 -24.72 -21.36
C PRO A 72 7.24 -23.45 -22.22
N VAL A 73 8.27 -22.62 -22.15
CA VAL A 73 8.33 -21.30 -22.80
C VAL A 73 8.08 -21.37 -24.31
N ASN A 74 8.56 -22.42 -24.99
CA ASN A 74 8.29 -22.62 -26.42
C ASN A 74 6.80 -22.82 -26.72
N ALA A 75 6.05 -23.52 -25.87
CA ALA A 75 4.61 -23.68 -26.03
C ALA A 75 3.87 -22.37 -25.73
N ILE A 76 4.30 -21.60 -24.71
CA ILE A 76 3.73 -20.28 -24.41
C ILE A 76 3.87 -19.35 -25.62
N VAL A 77 5.06 -19.27 -26.20
CA VAL A 77 5.33 -18.44 -27.38
C VAL A 77 4.60 -18.95 -28.62
N SER A 78 4.52 -20.28 -28.80
CA SER A 78 3.77 -20.87 -29.91
C SER A 78 2.28 -20.49 -29.86
N ASP A 79 1.67 -20.45 -28.68
CA ASP A 79 0.27 -20.05 -28.51
C ASP A 79 0.08 -18.56 -28.75
N LEU A 80 1.01 -17.72 -28.26
CA LEU A 80 1.00 -16.29 -28.51
C LEU A 80 1.05 -15.95 -30.01
N LEU A 81 1.92 -16.62 -30.77
CA LEU A 81 2.14 -16.39 -32.19
C LEU A 81 1.04 -16.98 -33.09
N GLN A 82 0.00 -17.63 -32.53
CA GLN A 82 -1.20 -17.99 -33.30
C GLN A 82 -2.01 -16.76 -33.70
N TYR A 83 -1.75 -15.62 -33.06
CA TYR A 83 -2.47 -14.37 -33.26
C TYR A 83 -1.56 -13.31 -33.88
N PRO A 84 -2.09 -12.42 -34.75
CA PRO A 84 -1.32 -11.30 -35.26
C PRO A 84 -0.81 -10.41 -34.13
N ILE A 85 0.44 -9.95 -34.25
CA ILE A 85 1.07 -9.03 -33.30
C ILE A 85 0.15 -7.83 -33.04
N ASP A 86 0.00 -7.46 -31.77
CA ASP A 86 -0.85 -6.38 -31.28
C ASP A 86 -2.36 -6.52 -31.51
N SER A 87 -2.84 -7.66 -32.04
CA SER A 87 -4.29 -7.91 -32.04
C SER A 87 -4.83 -8.09 -30.62
N ASP A 88 -6.12 -7.82 -30.40
CA ASP A 88 -6.74 -8.03 -29.08
C ASP A 88 -6.56 -9.47 -28.60
N SER A 89 -6.58 -10.46 -29.49
CA SER A 89 -6.33 -11.86 -29.14
C SER A 89 -4.88 -12.11 -28.70
N PHE A 90 -3.90 -11.53 -29.39
CA PHE A 90 -2.49 -11.58 -28.98
C PHE A 90 -2.27 -10.96 -27.60
N LEU A 91 -2.87 -9.78 -27.37
CA LEU A 91 -2.72 -9.06 -26.11
C LEU A 91 -3.51 -9.73 -24.97
N ASN A 92 -4.64 -10.37 -25.26
CA ASN A 92 -5.38 -11.18 -24.30
C ASN A 92 -4.60 -12.43 -23.91
N GLU A 93 -3.98 -13.13 -24.86
CA GLU A 93 -3.12 -14.27 -24.59
C GLU A 93 -1.92 -13.87 -23.71
N MET A 94 -1.24 -12.77 -24.05
CA MET A 94 -0.14 -12.22 -23.26
C MET A 94 -0.57 -11.73 -21.87
N SER A 95 -1.84 -11.39 -21.68
CA SER A 95 -2.32 -10.85 -20.40
C SER A 95 -2.18 -11.82 -19.24
N PHE A 96 -2.13 -13.13 -19.53
CA PHE A 96 -1.92 -14.22 -18.58
C PHE A 96 -0.46 -14.49 -18.24
N PHE A 97 0.48 -13.71 -18.79
CA PHE A 97 1.89 -13.89 -18.46
C PHE A 97 2.23 -13.17 -17.16
N ASN A 98 3.05 -13.84 -16.34
CA ASN A 98 3.61 -13.34 -15.09
C ASN A 98 5.14 -13.56 -15.11
N GLY A 99 5.83 -12.99 -14.13
CA GLY A 99 7.26 -13.09 -13.93
C GLY A 99 7.95 -11.74 -13.98
N SER A 100 9.20 -11.74 -14.43
CA SER A 100 10.02 -10.56 -14.65
C SER A 100 10.82 -10.83 -15.91
N TYR A 101 10.35 -10.27 -17.02
CA TYR A 101 10.85 -10.62 -18.34
C TYR A 101 10.84 -9.43 -19.30
N GLY A 102 11.70 -9.55 -20.32
CA GLY A 102 11.70 -8.75 -21.54
C GLY A 102 11.53 -9.69 -22.72
N LEU A 103 10.40 -9.57 -23.42
CA LEU A 103 10.03 -10.36 -24.59
C LEU A 103 10.32 -9.53 -25.84
N PHE A 104 11.26 -10.03 -26.64
CA PHE A 104 11.67 -9.48 -27.92
C PHE A 104 11.11 -10.36 -29.03
N ILE A 105 10.36 -9.75 -29.95
CA ILE A 105 9.75 -10.42 -31.09
C ILE A 105 10.24 -9.71 -32.35
N ALA A 106 11.12 -10.36 -33.10
CA ALA A 106 11.47 -9.94 -34.44
C ALA A 106 10.53 -10.60 -35.44
N HIS A 107 9.98 -9.78 -36.33
CA HIS A 107 9.18 -10.22 -37.48
C HIS A 107 9.44 -9.22 -38.61
N GLU A 108 9.88 -9.73 -39.76
CA GLU A 108 10.37 -8.89 -40.86
C GLU A 108 11.45 -7.90 -40.36
N GLU A 109 11.36 -6.62 -40.73
CA GLU A 109 12.30 -5.56 -40.33
C GLU A 109 12.01 -4.97 -38.94
N ASN A 110 10.97 -5.44 -38.24
CA ASN A 110 10.55 -4.89 -36.95
C ASN A 110 11.03 -5.71 -35.75
N LEU A 111 11.45 -5.03 -34.67
CA LEU A 111 11.80 -5.63 -33.40
C LEU A 111 10.94 -5.05 -32.29
N TYR A 112 9.97 -5.84 -31.83
CA TYR A 112 9.03 -5.45 -30.78
C TYR A 112 9.52 -5.86 -29.40
N PHE A 113 9.39 -4.97 -28.42
CA PHE A 113 9.64 -5.24 -27.01
C PHE A 113 8.37 -5.09 -26.17
N TYR A 114 8.13 -6.11 -25.35
CA TYR A 114 7.12 -6.15 -24.30
C TYR A 114 7.78 -6.60 -22.99
N ASN A 115 7.25 -6.21 -21.84
CA ASN A 115 7.73 -6.66 -20.54
C ASN A 115 6.60 -7.18 -19.65
N ASP A 116 6.92 -7.52 -18.40
CA ASP A 116 5.95 -7.96 -17.40
C ASP A 116 4.96 -6.83 -16.99
N ALA A 117 3.90 -7.18 -16.26
CA ALA A 117 2.76 -6.29 -16.00
C ALA A 117 3.09 -5.02 -15.20
N THR A 118 4.22 -4.96 -14.49
CA THR A 118 4.62 -3.79 -13.68
C THR A 118 6.08 -3.40 -13.85
N SER A 119 6.71 -3.82 -14.95
CA SER A 119 8.09 -3.50 -15.29
C SER A 119 9.10 -3.91 -14.21
N PHE A 120 8.91 -5.08 -13.59
CA PHE A 120 9.92 -5.67 -12.70
C PHE A 120 11.25 -5.83 -13.43
N LEU A 121 11.22 -6.33 -14.67
CA LEU A 121 12.36 -6.14 -15.57
C LEU A 121 12.22 -4.78 -16.27
N SER A 122 12.94 -3.80 -15.73
CA SER A 122 12.88 -2.42 -16.20
C SER A 122 13.61 -2.23 -17.52
N LEU A 123 13.09 -1.37 -18.38
CA LEU A 123 13.78 -0.81 -19.55
C LEU A 123 13.75 0.72 -19.44
N TYR A 124 14.86 1.37 -19.69
CA TYR A 124 14.98 2.81 -19.86
C TYR A 124 15.36 3.11 -21.29
N TYR A 125 14.88 4.24 -21.80
CA TYR A 125 15.15 4.72 -23.15
C TYR A 125 15.43 6.23 -23.12
N HIS A 126 16.22 6.69 -24.10
CA HIS A 126 16.41 8.11 -24.34
C HIS A 126 15.32 8.63 -25.28
N ASN A 127 14.90 9.88 -25.14
CA ASN A 127 13.84 10.48 -25.96
C ASN A 127 14.08 10.41 -27.49
N GLU A 128 15.35 10.46 -27.90
CA GLU A 128 15.75 10.56 -29.31
C GLU A 128 16.81 9.55 -29.77
N LYS A 129 17.52 8.91 -28.84
CA LYS A 129 18.68 8.07 -29.19
C LYS A 129 18.24 6.61 -29.12
N PRO A 130 18.50 5.79 -30.16
CA PRO A 130 18.03 4.40 -30.24
C PRO A 130 18.91 3.45 -29.42
N VAL A 131 19.13 3.80 -28.15
CA VAL A 131 19.88 3.02 -27.16
C VAL A 131 19.02 2.86 -25.92
N TYR A 132 19.09 1.68 -25.32
CA TYR A 132 18.19 1.28 -24.25
C TYR A 132 18.97 0.52 -23.18
N ALA A 133 18.56 0.63 -21.93
CA ALA A 133 19.19 -0.14 -20.86
C ALA A 133 18.25 -0.42 -19.69
N SER A 134 18.52 -1.50 -18.97
CA SER A 134 17.83 -1.86 -17.72
C SER A 134 17.90 -0.82 -16.59
N HIS A 135 18.94 0.00 -16.60
CA HIS A 135 19.23 0.99 -15.56
C HIS A 135 19.46 2.36 -16.19
N SER A 136 18.90 3.41 -15.60
CA SER A 136 19.07 4.78 -16.11
C SER A 136 20.53 5.24 -16.14
N LYS A 137 21.32 4.90 -15.11
CA LYS A 137 22.75 5.26 -15.06
C LYS A 137 23.55 4.52 -16.13
N LEU A 138 23.20 3.27 -16.41
CA LEU A 138 23.83 2.48 -17.48
C LEU A 138 23.53 3.12 -18.85
N LEU A 139 22.26 3.46 -19.11
CA LEU A 139 21.86 4.17 -20.33
C LEU A 139 22.58 5.52 -20.47
N HIS A 140 22.65 6.31 -19.40
CA HIS A 140 23.38 7.58 -19.41
C HIS A 140 24.87 7.40 -19.76
N GLN A 141 25.55 6.37 -19.21
CA GLN A 141 26.95 6.07 -19.58
C GLN A 141 27.10 5.69 -21.05
N LEU A 142 26.16 4.91 -21.59
CA LEU A 142 26.15 4.54 -23.00
C LEU A 142 25.94 5.77 -23.89
N ILE A 143 25.00 6.66 -23.55
CA ILE A 143 24.74 7.88 -24.31
C ILE A 143 25.98 8.78 -24.34
N GLN A 144 26.62 8.97 -23.18
CA GLN A 144 27.83 9.77 -23.06
C GLN A 144 28.98 9.20 -23.90
N GLN A 145 29.21 7.89 -23.83
CA GLN A 145 30.36 7.27 -24.51
C GLN A 145 30.15 7.06 -26.00
N ILE A 146 28.90 6.82 -26.45
CA ILE A 146 28.58 6.51 -27.85
C ILE A 146 28.28 7.78 -28.65
N PHE A 147 27.63 8.78 -28.03
CA PHE A 147 27.17 10.00 -28.72
C PHE A 147 27.81 11.29 -28.19
N GLY A 148 28.60 11.24 -27.11
CA GLY A 148 29.20 12.44 -26.53
C GLY A 148 28.18 13.38 -25.86
N VAL A 149 26.99 12.87 -25.53
CA VAL A 149 25.91 13.66 -24.90
C VAL A 149 25.86 13.39 -23.40
N GLU A 150 25.93 14.44 -22.60
CA GLU A 150 25.84 14.34 -21.14
C GLU A 150 24.50 14.87 -20.65
N GLU A 151 23.56 13.96 -20.37
CA GLU A 151 22.25 14.33 -19.84
C GLU A 151 22.38 14.93 -18.43
N ARG A 152 21.72 16.06 -18.22
CA ARG A 152 21.73 16.75 -16.93
C ARG A 152 21.00 15.92 -15.87
N LEU A 153 21.54 15.90 -14.66
CA LEU A 153 20.87 15.33 -13.49
C LEU A 153 19.70 16.23 -13.06
N ILE A 154 18.48 15.66 -13.02
CA ILE A 154 17.28 16.29 -12.46
C ILE A 154 17.35 16.25 -10.93
N LYS A 155 17.55 15.04 -10.38
CA LYS A 155 17.61 14.76 -8.95
C LYS A 155 18.29 13.42 -8.71
N ASP A 156 19.19 13.32 -7.73
CA ASP A 156 19.96 12.08 -7.47
C ASP A 156 19.12 10.79 -7.38
N LYS A 157 17.94 10.86 -6.73
CA LYS A 157 16.98 9.75 -6.64
C LYS A 157 15.60 10.23 -7.06
N MET A 158 15.19 9.90 -8.28
CA MET A 158 13.83 10.18 -8.75
C MET A 158 12.80 9.18 -8.22
N ARG A 159 13.27 8.01 -7.74
CA ARG A 159 12.43 6.98 -7.11
C ARG A 159 11.26 6.55 -8.02
N GLY A 160 11.49 6.54 -9.34
CA GLY A 160 10.47 6.17 -10.33
C GLY A 160 9.20 7.01 -10.23
N PHE A 161 9.31 8.33 -9.99
CA PHE A 161 8.15 9.22 -10.02
C PHE A 161 7.63 9.35 -11.46
N LEU A 162 6.39 8.90 -11.69
CA LEU A 162 5.81 8.74 -13.04
C LEU A 162 6.68 7.77 -13.84
N ASP A 163 7.24 8.19 -14.95
CA ASP A 163 8.21 7.47 -15.79
C ASP A 163 9.60 8.13 -15.77
N PHE A 164 9.84 9.15 -14.93
CA PHE A 164 11.12 9.86 -14.93
C PHE A 164 12.24 9.01 -14.34
N SER A 165 13.40 9.06 -15.00
CA SER A 165 14.68 8.72 -14.39
C SER A 165 15.28 9.95 -13.71
N LYS A 166 16.43 9.77 -13.04
CA LYS A 166 17.21 10.88 -12.48
C LYS A 166 17.85 11.83 -13.49
N PHE A 167 17.83 11.50 -14.78
CA PHE A 167 18.43 12.31 -15.85
C PHE A 167 17.37 12.91 -16.77
N GLU A 168 17.65 14.09 -17.32
CA GLU A 168 16.87 14.66 -18.42
C GLU A 168 16.88 13.72 -19.63
N ASN A 169 15.79 13.74 -20.41
CA ASN A 169 15.57 12.94 -21.62
C ASN A 169 15.67 11.42 -21.50
N ILE A 170 15.90 10.87 -20.30
CA ILE A 170 15.88 9.43 -20.04
C ILE A 170 14.63 9.07 -19.24
N TYR A 171 13.81 8.21 -19.83
CA TYR A 171 12.54 7.78 -19.27
C TYR A 171 12.51 6.27 -19.08
N LYS A 172 11.71 5.83 -18.12
CA LYS A 172 11.40 4.43 -17.88
C LYS A 172 10.26 3.99 -18.79
N PHE A 173 10.43 2.86 -19.46
CA PHE A 173 9.40 2.24 -20.28
C PHE A 173 8.25 1.71 -19.40
N ASN A 174 7.03 1.84 -19.90
CA ASN A 174 5.80 1.52 -19.20
C ASN A 174 5.23 0.19 -19.69
N SER A 175 4.80 -0.67 -18.77
CA SER A 175 4.36 -2.03 -19.09
C SER A 175 3.11 -2.13 -19.96
N ASN A 176 2.32 -1.07 -20.08
CA ASN A 176 1.11 -1.08 -20.90
C ASN A 176 1.35 -0.58 -22.33
N MET A 177 2.63 -0.42 -22.70
CA MET A 177 3.09 -0.01 -24.02
C MET A 177 3.86 -1.16 -24.69
N ARG A 178 4.02 -1.05 -26.00
CA ARG A 178 4.96 -1.80 -26.83
C ARG A 178 6.02 -0.82 -27.34
N PHE A 179 7.29 -1.23 -27.31
CA PHE A 179 8.37 -0.51 -27.99
C PHE A 179 8.69 -1.17 -29.34
N GLU A 180 8.77 -0.41 -30.43
CA GLU A 180 9.41 -0.83 -31.69
C GLU A 180 10.84 -0.28 -31.66
N LEU A 181 11.83 -1.16 -31.52
CA LEU A 181 13.20 -0.78 -31.20
C LEU A 181 13.98 -0.28 -32.43
N ASN A 182 13.57 -0.65 -33.64
CA ASN A 182 14.30 -0.29 -34.86
C ASN A 182 14.02 1.16 -35.29
N HIS A 183 12.76 1.58 -35.21
CA HIS A 183 12.27 2.92 -35.55
C HIS A 183 12.10 3.82 -34.32
N HIS A 184 12.34 3.29 -33.12
CA HIS A 184 12.22 4.01 -31.85
C HIS A 184 10.79 4.53 -31.57
N GLU A 185 9.79 3.66 -31.76
CA GLU A 185 8.38 4.03 -31.64
C GLU A 185 7.68 3.37 -30.46
N LEU A 186 6.89 4.14 -29.74
CA LEU A 186 6.04 3.67 -28.64
C LEU A 186 4.59 3.57 -29.10
N LYS A 187 3.94 2.46 -28.78
CA LYS A 187 2.51 2.26 -29.01
C LYS A 187 1.85 1.75 -27.75
N ARG A 188 0.68 2.31 -27.40
CA ARG A 188 -0.12 1.77 -26.30
C ARG A 188 -0.81 0.48 -26.73
N VAL A 189 -0.77 -0.52 -25.85
CA VAL A 189 -1.37 -1.84 -26.08
C VAL A 189 -2.31 -2.29 -24.95
N TYR A 190 -2.30 -1.65 -23.78
CA TYR A 190 -3.32 -1.83 -22.74
C TYR A 190 -3.94 -0.50 -22.29
N PRO A 191 -5.22 -0.49 -21.85
CA PRO A 191 -6.12 -1.62 -21.70
C PRO A 191 -6.71 -2.06 -23.05
N ILE A 192 -7.07 -3.34 -23.15
CA ILE A 192 -7.78 -3.90 -24.31
C ILE A 192 -9.27 -3.57 -24.18
N ASP A 193 -9.87 -3.98 -23.05
CA ASP A 193 -11.30 -3.84 -22.81
C ASP A 193 -11.65 -2.53 -22.11
N ASP A 194 -12.88 -2.08 -22.33
CA ASP A 194 -13.48 -0.98 -21.59
C ASP A 194 -13.73 -1.40 -20.13
N TYR A 195 -13.65 -0.43 -19.22
CA TYR A 195 -13.90 -0.67 -17.81
C TYR A 195 -15.33 -1.19 -17.59
N GLN A 196 -15.42 -2.36 -16.97
CA GLN A 196 -16.68 -2.95 -16.52
C GLN A 196 -16.54 -3.40 -15.08
N THR A 197 -17.50 -3.01 -14.23
CA THR A 197 -17.45 -3.40 -12.82
C THR A 197 -17.68 -4.90 -12.68
N GLN A 198 -16.80 -5.58 -11.95
CA GLN A 198 -16.83 -7.02 -11.72
C GLN A 198 -17.27 -7.33 -10.29
N GLU A 199 -18.08 -8.37 -10.16
CA GLU A 199 -18.51 -8.90 -8.87
C GLU A 199 -17.37 -9.64 -8.18
N ILE A 200 -17.26 -9.48 -6.86
CA ILE A 200 -16.14 -10.03 -6.10
C ILE A 200 -16.02 -11.54 -6.22
N ALA A 201 -17.15 -12.25 -6.21
CA ALA A 201 -17.17 -13.71 -6.32
C ALA A 201 -16.54 -14.19 -7.64
N HIS A 202 -16.84 -13.49 -8.74
CA HIS A 202 -16.31 -13.80 -10.06
C HIS A 202 -14.80 -13.53 -10.16
N VAL A 203 -14.36 -12.37 -9.65
CA VAL A 203 -12.92 -12.04 -9.61
C VAL A 203 -12.14 -13.07 -8.80
N VAL A 204 -12.68 -13.49 -7.65
CA VAL A 204 -12.03 -14.48 -6.79
C VAL A 204 -11.96 -15.85 -7.47
N GLU A 205 -13.04 -16.29 -8.11
CA GLU A 205 -13.11 -17.55 -8.86
C GLU A 205 -12.07 -17.62 -9.98
N GLN A 206 -11.85 -16.52 -10.69
CA GLN A 206 -10.87 -16.44 -11.78
C GLN A 206 -9.42 -16.30 -11.30
N VAL A 207 -9.18 -15.44 -10.30
CA VAL A 207 -7.81 -15.03 -9.92
C VAL A 207 -7.13 -16.07 -9.02
N ILE A 208 -7.87 -16.74 -8.14
CA ILE A 208 -7.29 -17.71 -7.20
C ILE A 208 -6.55 -18.86 -7.90
N PRO A 209 -7.12 -19.52 -8.94
CA PRO A 209 -6.41 -20.57 -9.68
C PRO A 209 -5.09 -20.06 -10.26
N LEU A 210 -5.08 -18.87 -10.85
CA LEU A 210 -3.88 -18.28 -11.46
C LEU A 210 -2.77 -17.98 -10.42
N MET A 211 -3.15 -17.43 -9.26
CA MET A 211 -2.19 -17.24 -8.16
C MET A 211 -1.63 -18.58 -7.64
N THR A 212 -2.45 -19.64 -7.68
CA THR A 212 -2.06 -20.98 -7.22
C THR A 212 -1.04 -21.60 -8.17
N GLU A 213 -1.24 -21.43 -9.48
CA GLU A 213 -0.26 -21.82 -10.50
C GLU A 213 1.05 -21.04 -10.34
N MET A 214 1.01 -19.75 -10.02
CA MET A 214 2.23 -18.99 -9.72
C MET A 214 2.96 -19.52 -8.49
N VAL A 215 2.25 -19.93 -7.43
CA VAL A 215 2.88 -20.64 -6.30
C VAL A 215 3.51 -21.96 -6.77
N ALA A 216 2.80 -22.75 -7.57
CA ALA A 216 3.34 -24.00 -8.10
C ALA A 216 4.60 -23.78 -8.95
N PHE A 217 4.66 -22.70 -9.73
CA PHE A 217 5.87 -22.30 -10.48
C PHE A 217 7.05 -22.04 -9.55
N VAL A 218 6.88 -21.18 -8.54
CA VAL A 218 7.98 -20.79 -7.63
C VAL A 218 8.62 -22.01 -6.98
N TYR A 219 7.82 -22.98 -6.52
CA TYR A 219 8.33 -24.19 -5.87
C TYR A 219 8.92 -25.23 -6.84
N ARG A 220 8.86 -25.01 -8.15
CA ARG A 220 9.54 -25.85 -9.16
C ARG A 220 10.89 -25.31 -9.59
N LEU A 221 11.26 -24.09 -9.19
CA LEU A 221 12.51 -23.45 -9.62
C LEU A 221 13.79 -24.10 -9.05
N ASP A 222 13.65 -25.13 -8.20
CA ASP A 222 14.72 -25.81 -7.47
C ASP A 222 15.63 -24.83 -6.72
N ARG A 223 15.00 -23.90 -5.99
CA ARG A 223 15.66 -22.86 -5.20
C ARG A 223 14.99 -22.73 -3.83
N PRO A 224 15.73 -22.32 -2.78
CA PRO A 224 15.11 -21.97 -1.51
C PRO A 224 14.09 -20.84 -1.70
N VAL A 225 12.95 -20.98 -1.06
CA VAL A 225 11.87 -19.99 -1.12
C VAL A 225 11.83 -19.21 0.19
N VAL A 226 11.89 -17.89 0.07
CA VAL A 226 11.71 -16.97 1.20
C VAL A 226 10.44 -16.15 0.99
N MET A 227 9.79 -15.75 2.08
CA MET A 227 8.62 -14.89 2.03
C MET A 227 8.66 -13.84 3.13
N SER A 228 8.53 -12.58 2.74
CA SER A 228 8.38 -11.48 3.71
C SER A 228 6.97 -11.52 4.31
N LEU A 229 6.87 -11.65 5.63
CA LEU A 229 5.63 -11.71 6.39
C LEU A 229 5.40 -10.41 7.17
N THR A 230 4.16 -9.93 7.20
CA THR A 230 3.74 -8.73 7.94
C THR A 230 2.41 -9.00 8.66
N GLY A 231 1.99 -8.10 9.54
CA GLY A 231 0.69 -8.15 10.21
C GLY A 231 -0.50 -7.79 9.32
N GLY A 232 -0.26 -7.40 8.07
CA GLY A 232 -1.26 -6.94 7.10
C GLY A 232 -1.96 -8.05 6.31
N TYR A 233 -2.94 -7.67 5.49
CA TYR A 233 -3.70 -8.62 4.67
C TYR A 233 -2.90 -9.19 3.49
N ASP A 234 -2.02 -8.41 2.87
CA ASP A 234 -1.33 -8.79 1.64
C ASP A 234 -0.45 -10.02 1.85
N SER A 235 0.40 -9.98 2.89
CA SER A 235 1.24 -11.11 3.26
C SER A 235 0.41 -12.29 3.78
N ARG A 236 -0.76 -12.07 4.39
CA ARG A 236 -1.68 -13.16 4.75
C ARG A 236 -2.31 -13.84 3.55
N VAL A 237 -2.63 -13.11 2.49
CA VAL A 237 -3.13 -13.71 1.23
C VAL A 237 -2.07 -14.65 0.66
N SER A 238 -0.82 -14.19 0.55
CA SER A 238 0.28 -15.05 0.12
C SER A 238 0.49 -16.22 1.08
N LEU A 239 0.45 -16.02 2.40
CA LEU A 239 0.58 -17.10 3.40
C LEU A 239 -0.54 -18.13 3.26
N ALA A 240 -1.78 -17.70 3.01
CA ALA A 240 -2.92 -18.58 2.77
C ALA A 240 -2.69 -19.49 1.56
N LEU A 241 -2.15 -18.93 0.46
CA LEU A 241 -1.81 -19.68 -0.75
C LEU A 241 -0.62 -20.62 -0.54
N LEU A 242 0.30 -20.28 0.36
CA LEU A 242 1.48 -21.08 0.71
C LEU A 242 1.22 -22.11 1.82
N LYS A 243 -0.02 -22.30 2.28
CA LYS A 243 -0.38 -23.21 3.40
C LYS A 243 0.23 -24.61 3.30
N ASN A 244 0.30 -25.19 2.10
CA ASN A 244 0.85 -26.54 1.90
C ASN A 244 2.37 -26.56 1.68
N LYS A 245 3.03 -25.40 1.81
CA LYS A 245 4.46 -25.20 1.54
C LYS A 245 5.24 -24.64 2.71
N LEU A 246 4.60 -24.43 3.88
CA LEU A 246 5.21 -23.79 5.05
C LEU A 246 6.55 -24.40 5.47
N SER A 247 6.69 -25.73 5.43
CA SER A 247 7.93 -26.42 5.79
C SER A 247 9.09 -26.21 4.80
N HIS A 248 8.79 -25.70 3.61
CA HIS A 248 9.75 -25.42 2.54
C HIS A 248 9.94 -23.91 2.34
N THR A 249 9.34 -23.08 3.18
CA THR A 249 9.45 -21.61 3.13
C THR A 249 10.19 -21.11 4.35
N LEU A 250 11.16 -20.23 4.15
CA LEU A 250 11.67 -19.37 5.23
C LEU A 250 10.86 -18.07 5.21
N PHE A 251 10.10 -17.83 6.26
CA PHE A 251 9.40 -16.57 6.47
C PHE A 251 10.35 -15.57 7.14
N PHE A 252 10.19 -14.28 6.87
CA PHE A 252 10.97 -13.27 7.58
C PHE A 252 10.22 -11.96 7.77
N THR A 253 10.60 -11.21 8.79
CA THR A 253 10.08 -9.87 9.07
C THR A 253 11.22 -8.98 9.56
N TYR A 254 11.41 -7.85 8.90
CA TYR A 254 12.42 -6.87 9.31
C TYR A 254 11.80 -5.78 10.20
N LEU A 255 12.58 -5.30 11.16
CA LEU A 255 12.15 -4.33 12.15
C LEU A 255 13.06 -3.11 12.16
N ARG A 256 12.50 -1.95 12.55
CA ARG A 256 13.26 -0.77 12.98
C ARG A 256 12.94 -0.48 14.44
N THR A 257 13.93 -0.62 15.30
CA THR A 257 13.86 -0.44 16.75
C THR A 257 14.65 0.77 17.26
N ASP A 258 15.42 1.47 16.41
CA ASP A 258 16.21 2.64 16.79
C ASP A 258 15.27 3.83 17.07
N GLU A 259 14.98 4.04 18.35
CA GLU A 259 14.08 5.07 18.86
C GLU A 259 14.55 6.49 18.51
N GLN A 260 15.83 6.71 18.20
CA GLN A 260 16.35 8.01 17.79
C GLN A 260 16.03 8.32 16.32
N LYS A 261 15.78 7.28 15.51
CA LYS A 261 15.53 7.39 14.05
C LYS A 261 14.07 7.18 13.65
N ILE A 262 13.19 6.80 14.57
CA ILE A 262 11.78 6.54 14.30
C ILE A 262 10.86 7.43 15.13
N THR A 263 9.78 7.91 14.53
CA THR A 263 8.71 8.60 15.26
C THR A 263 7.94 7.63 16.15
N ARG A 264 7.28 8.13 17.20
CA ARG A 264 6.39 7.32 18.07
C ARG A 264 5.31 6.57 17.28
N ALA A 265 4.79 7.19 16.21
CA ALA A 265 3.81 6.55 15.33
C ALA A 265 4.42 5.38 14.57
N GLN A 266 5.62 5.55 13.99
CA GLN A 266 6.35 4.47 13.32
C GLN A 266 6.70 3.34 14.28
N LYS A 267 7.18 3.65 15.48
CA LYS A 267 7.43 2.64 16.53
C LYS A 267 6.19 1.82 16.82
N ASN A 268 5.05 2.47 17.05
CA ASN A 268 3.79 1.75 17.29
C ASN A 268 3.39 0.84 16.12
N ILE A 269 3.68 1.22 14.87
CA ILE A 269 3.43 0.40 13.69
C ILE A 269 4.33 -0.85 13.72
N TYR A 270 5.64 -0.69 13.87
CA TYR A 270 6.58 -1.82 13.96
C TYR A 270 6.27 -2.74 15.15
N ASP A 271 5.98 -2.19 16.33
CA ASP A 271 5.61 -2.97 17.52
C ASP A 271 4.30 -3.75 17.33
N THR A 272 3.36 -3.19 16.57
CA THR A 272 2.07 -3.85 16.29
C THR A 272 2.27 -4.94 15.24
N ASP A 273 3.04 -4.66 14.21
CA ASP A 273 3.39 -5.60 13.15
C ASP A 273 4.15 -6.81 13.72
N GLN A 274 5.22 -6.56 14.48
CA GLN A 274 6.01 -7.60 15.15
C GLN A 274 5.13 -8.49 16.03
N LYS A 275 4.25 -7.92 16.85
CA LYS A 275 3.37 -8.72 17.72
C LYS A 275 2.37 -9.55 16.93
N ALA A 276 1.77 -8.98 15.89
CA ALA A 276 0.83 -9.71 15.03
C ALA A 276 1.53 -10.86 14.30
N VAL A 277 2.74 -10.63 13.79
CA VAL A 277 3.54 -11.67 13.13
C VAL A 277 4.03 -12.73 14.13
N GLN A 278 4.57 -12.33 15.28
CA GLN A 278 5.03 -13.27 16.31
C GLN A 278 3.89 -14.23 16.71
N PHE A 279 2.69 -13.68 16.90
CA PHE A 279 1.53 -14.50 17.20
C PHE A 279 1.18 -15.48 16.07
N LEU A 280 1.26 -15.07 14.79
CA LEU A 280 1.10 -15.99 13.66
C LEU A 280 2.18 -17.07 13.64
N VAL A 281 3.44 -16.69 13.85
CA VAL A 281 4.60 -17.59 13.85
C VAL A 281 4.45 -18.66 14.92
N ASP A 282 4.14 -18.25 16.15
CA ASP A 282 4.02 -19.16 17.30
C ASP A 282 2.83 -20.12 17.13
N GLN A 283 1.67 -19.61 16.70
CA GLN A 283 0.44 -20.41 16.60
C GLN A 283 0.43 -21.35 15.39
N LEU A 284 1.16 -21.00 14.32
CA LEU A 284 1.22 -21.80 13.09
C LEU A 284 2.56 -22.56 12.96
N ASN A 285 3.46 -22.42 13.93
CA ASN A 285 4.80 -23.01 13.94
C ASN A 285 5.58 -22.73 12.63
N LEU A 286 5.61 -21.46 12.21
CA LEU A 286 6.28 -21.06 10.97
C LEU A 286 7.80 -21.05 11.14
N ASN A 287 8.54 -21.55 10.14
CA ASN A 287 9.99 -21.33 10.05
C ASN A 287 10.25 -19.85 9.74
N HIS A 288 10.49 -19.04 10.76
CA HIS A 288 10.52 -17.58 10.64
C HIS A 288 11.80 -16.95 11.21
N HIS A 289 12.28 -15.90 10.54
CA HIS A 289 13.41 -15.10 10.97
C HIS A 289 13.04 -13.61 11.15
N PHE A 290 13.16 -13.10 12.38
CA PHE A 290 13.12 -11.66 12.66
C PHE A 290 14.52 -11.06 12.65
N PHE A 291 14.70 -9.92 11.99
CA PHE A 291 15.97 -9.18 12.02
C PHE A 291 15.76 -7.67 12.04
N ASN A 292 16.79 -6.95 12.48
CA ASN A 292 16.77 -5.49 12.61
C ASN A 292 17.61 -4.85 11.50
N ILE A 293 17.11 -3.75 10.93
CA ILE A 293 17.78 -3.02 9.85
C ILE A 293 18.32 -1.64 10.27
N ASP A 294 18.40 -1.28 11.55
CA ASP A 294 18.83 0.08 11.92
C ASP A 294 20.35 0.33 11.88
N ASN A 295 21.16 -0.72 12.07
CA ASN A 295 22.59 -0.63 12.33
C ASN A 295 23.45 -1.61 11.51
N ASN A 296 23.05 -1.92 10.27
CA ASN A 296 23.93 -2.68 9.38
C ASN A 296 24.96 -1.74 8.75
N GLN A 297 26.18 -1.76 9.30
CA GLN A 297 27.36 -1.24 8.62
C GLN A 297 27.55 -2.05 7.32
N GLY A 298 26.97 -1.53 6.25
CA GLY A 298 27.07 -2.14 4.92
C GLY A 298 28.50 -2.11 4.42
N LYS A 299 28.81 -3.06 3.53
CA LYS A 299 30.06 -3.05 2.77
C LYS A 299 30.14 -1.78 1.92
N LYS A 300 31.33 -1.18 1.80
CA LYS A 300 31.51 0.10 1.10
C LYS A 300 31.15 -0.03 -0.38
N GLU A 301 31.51 -1.16 -0.98
CA GLU A 301 31.25 -1.51 -2.37
C GLU A 301 29.74 -1.56 -2.67
N VAL A 302 28.95 -2.07 -1.71
CA VAL A 302 27.47 -2.06 -1.80
C VAL A 302 26.96 -0.63 -1.75
N ALA A 303 27.46 0.20 -0.83
CA ALA A 303 27.03 1.60 -0.76
C ALA A 303 27.36 2.40 -2.03
N GLU A 304 28.54 2.17 -2.61
CA GLU A 304 29.00 2.79 -3.87
C GLU A 304 28.11 2.36 -5.05
N LEU A 305 27.83 1.06 -5.21
CA LEU A 305 26.94 0.55 -6.26
C LEU A 305 25.51 1.12 -6.14
N TYR A 306 24.95 1.13 -4.92
CA TYR A 306 23.58 1.58 -4.67
C TYR A 306 23.40 3.10 -4.78
N ALA A 307 24.50 3.88 -4.79
CA ALA A 307 24.44 5.29 -5.16
C ALA A 307 23.96 5.46 -6.62
N HIS A 308 24.17 4.47 -7.49
CA HIS A 308 23.80 4.54 -8.89
C HIS A 308 22.37 4.12 -9.22
N TYR A 309 21.65 3.44 -8.32
CA TYR A 309 20.24 3.09 -8.49
C TYR A 309 19.30 4.31 -8.51
N GLU A 310 18.06 4.13 -8.98
CA GLU A 310 17.00 5.17 -8.96
C GLU A 310 16.42 5.44 -7.57
N SER A 311 16.57 4.46 -6.68
CA SER A 311 16.01 4.43 -5.34
C SER A 311 17.10 4.08 -4.32
N SER A 312 16.79 4.33 -3.06
CA SER A 312 17.57 3.85 -1.89
C SER A 312 16.64 3.41 -0.76
N HIS A 313 15.42 2.99 -1.11
CA HIS A 313 14.35 2.68 -0.17
C HIS A 313 14.73 1.53 0.76
N SER A 314 15.37 0.50 0.21
CA SER A 314 15.71 -0.73 0.91
C SER A 314 17.15 -0.78 1.40
N LYS A 315 17.92 0.33 1.36
CA LYS A 315 19.37 0.35 1.62
C LYS A 315 19.79 -0.50 2.83
N ASN A 316 19.09 -0.36 3.95
CA ASN A 316 19.45 -1.10 5.16
C ASN A 316 19.12 -2.60 5.09
N MET A 317 18.04 -2.95 4.41
CA MET A 317 17.64 -4.34 4.15
C MET A 317 18.62 -5.00 3.18
N ILE A 318 19.05 -4.26 2.15
CA ILE A 318 20.12 -4.65 1.22
C ILE A 318 21.44 -4.92 1.95
N ASN A 319 21.82 -4.06 2.91
CA ASN A 319 23.02 -4.33 3.71
C ASN A 319 22.91 -5.67 4.46
N HIS A 320 21.73 -6.00 5.00
CA HIS A 320 21.48 -7.29 5.65
C HIS A 320 21.63 -8.43 4.65
N TYR A 321 20.92 -8.36 3.52
CA TYR A 321 20.97 -9.39 2.48
C TYR A 321 22.41 -9.65 2.02
N SER A 322 23.20 -8.60 1.80
CA SER A 322 24.60 -8.70 1.36
C SER A 322 25.57 -9.43 2.31
N GLN A 323 25.12 -9.72 3.53
CA GLN A 323 25.91 -10.33 4.61
C GLN A 323 25.35 -11.68 5.06
N ASP A 324 24.10 -11.99 4.72
CA ASP A 324 23.41 -13.20 5.16
C ASP A 324 23.19 -14.16 3.98
N ALA A 325 23.78 -15.35 4.09
CA ALA A 325 23.72 -16.40 3.08
C ALA A 325 22.30 -16.93 2.85
N GLN A 326 21.38 -16.80 3.82
CA GLN A 326 19.99 -17.25 3.68
C GLN A 326 19.21 -16.46 2.62
N PHE A 327 19.72 -15.29 2.21
CA PHE A 327 19.08 -14.41 1.23
C PHE A 327 19.79 -14.40 -0.13
N GLN A 328 20.76 -15.29 -0.36
CA GLN A 328 21.55 -15.36 -1.59
C GLN A 328 20.98 -16.40 -2.56
N GLY A 329 20.65 -16.01 -3.78
CA GLY A 329 20.14 -16.89 -4.84
C GLY A 329 18.77 -17.49 -4.56
N VAL A 330 17.96 -16.85 -3.72
CA VAL A 330 16.65 -17.35 -3.28
C VAL A 330 15.49 -16.81 -4.11
N ALA A 331 14.39 -17.54 -4.15
CA ALA A 331 13.12 -17.08 -4.71
C ALA A 331 12.33 -16.35 -3.61
N HIS A 332 12.18 -15.03 -3.71
CA HIS A 332 11.44 -14.21 -2.76
C HIS A 332 9.99 -14.01 -3.19
N VAL A 333 9.05 -14.69 -2.53
CA VAL A 333 7.62 -14.39 -2.68
C VAL A 333 7.31 -13.09 -1.95
N LYS A 334 6.97 -12.05 -2.71
CA LYS A 334 6.74 -10.70 -2.18
C LYS A 334 5.29 -10.25 -2.41
N SER A 335 4.58 -10.00 -1.32
CA SER A 335 3.16 -9.63 -1.31
C SER A 335 2.94 -8.13 -1.53
N THR A 336 3.48 -7.61 -2.63
CA THR A 336 3.28 -6.22 -3.10
C THR A 336 2.24 -6.19 -4.21
N ILE A 337 1.91 -5.00 -4.74
CA ILE A 337 0.99 -4.82 -5.88
C ILE A 337 -0.49 -5.02 -5.51
N PHE A 338 -0.79 -5.64 -4.36
CA PHE A 338 -2.16 -5.83 -3.88
C PHE A 338 -2.90 -4.52 -3.61
N GLU A 339 -2.22 -3.37 -3.63
CA GLU A 339 -2.86 -2.06 -3.48
C GLU A 339 -3.93 -1.78 -4.53
N LEU A 340 -3.86 -2.30 -5.76
CA LEU A 340 -4.96 -2.16 -6.72
C LEU A 340 -6.23 -2.90 -6.28
N ALA A 341 -6.10 -3.97 -5.49
CA ALA A 341 -7.25 -4.64 -4.87
C ALA A 341 -7.82 -3.86 -3.67
N LYS A 342 -7.28 -2.68 -3.35
CA LYS A 342 -7.68 -1.85 -2.22
C LYS A 342 -8.27 -0.52 -2.67
N GLY A 343 -9.05 0.09 -1.79
CA GLY A 343 -9.52 1.46 -1.96
C GLY A 343 -8.38 2.47 -1.83
N ILE A 344 -7.72 2.79 -2.95
CA ILE A 344 -6.54 3.68 -2.99
C ILE A 344 -6.87 5.15 -3.30
N ARG A 345 -8.13 5.47 -3.60
CA ARG A 345 -8.51 6.84 -3.96
C ARG A 345 -8.44 7.73 -2.71
N PRO A 346 -7.81 8.91 -2.79
CA PRO A 346 -7.77 9.84 -1.67
C PRO A 346 -9.18 10.23 -1.22
N LEU A 347 -9.47 10.18 0.08
CA LEU A 347 -10.82 10.47 0.63
C LEU A 347 -11.45 11.78 0.13
N LYS A 348 -10.63 12.82 -0.10
CA LYS A 348 -11.10 14.12 -0.61
C LYS A 348 -11.56 14.07 -2.07
N LEU A 349 -11.09 13.06 -2.81
CA LEU A 349 -11.30 12.85 -4.23
C LEU A 349 -12.10 11.55 -4.50
N GLU A 350 -12.80 11.00 -3.49
CA GLU A 350 -13.63 9.80 -3.67
C GLU A 350 -15.04 10.13 -4.21
N ALA A 351 -15.55 11.32 -3.92
CA ALA A 351 -16.98 11.64 -4.06
C ALA A 351 -17.36 12.33 -5.38
N GLN A 352 -16.41 12.61 -6.27
CA GLN A 352 -16.66 13.38 -7.50
C GLN A 352 -15.99 12.72 -8.72
N HIS A 353 -16.52 13.01 -9.91
CA HIS A 353 -15.78 12.73 -11.14
C HIS A 353 -14.59 13.68 -11.22
N HIS A 354 -13.40 13.11 -11.37
CA HIS A 354 -12.15 13.85 -11.34
C HIS A 354 -11.45 13.83 -12.69
N ASP A 355 -10.92 14.99 -13.05
CA ASP A 355 -9.91 15.08 -14.10
C ASP A 355 -8.58 14.54 -13.55
N ILE A 356 -7.75 13.95 -14.40
CA ILE A 356 -6.43 13.45 -13.98
C ILE A 356 -5.54 14.54 -13.34
N TYR A 357 -5.73 15.81 -13.72
CA TYR A 357 -5.02 16.96 -13.16
C TYR A 357 -5.44 17.30 -11.72
N ASP A 358 -6.60 16.82 -11.24
CA ASP A 358 -7.00 16.97 -9.83
C ASP A 358 -6.04 16.26 -8.87
N PHE A 359 -5.30 15.27 -9.37
CA PHE A 359 -4.34 14.48 -8.60
C PHE A 359 -2.98 15.16 -8.41
N VAL A 360 -2.72 16.34 -8.98
CA VAL A 360 -1.42 17.03 -8.86
C VAL A 360 -1.00 17.24 -7.41
N ASP A 361 -1.93 17.61 -6.53
CA ASP A 361 -1.61 17.82 -5.11
C ASP A 361 -1.36 16.50 -4.35
N GLU A 362 -1.89 15.39 -4.85
CA GLU A 362 -1.62 14.05 -4.32
C GLU A 362 -0.27 13.52 -4.83
N LEU A 363 0.07 13.78 -6.08
CA LEU A 363 1.38 13.48 -6.68
C LEU A 363 2.54 14.17 -5.95
N LYS A 364 2.31 15.32 -5.29
CA LYS A 364 3.31 15.94 -4.38
C LYS A 364 3.80 15.01 -3.30
N LYS A 365 2.99 14.05 -2.84
CA LYS A 365 3.39 13.06 -1.83
C LYS A 365 4.37 12.05 -2.41
N TRP A 366 4.27 11.76 -3.70
CA TRP A 366 5.09 10.77 -4.41
C TRP A 366 6.35 11.39 -5.01
N SER A 367 6.27 12.65 -5.46
CA SER A 367 7.37 13.33 -6.13
C SER A 367 8.51 13.69 -5.16
N PRO A 368 9.79 13.49 -5.54
CA PRO A 368 10.92 14.05 -4.81
C PRO A 368 11.03 15.57 -4.95
N ILE A 369 10.43 16.17 -5.99
CA ILE A 369 10.36 17.61 -6.23
C ILE A 369 8.96 18.11 -5.84
N LYS A 370 8.88 19.09 -4.94
CA LYS A 370 7.61 19.49 -4.30
C LYS A 370 6.89 20.66 -4.98
N GLU A 371 7.50 21.25 -6.01
CA GLU A 371 6.97 22.39 -6.74
C GLU A 371 5.74 21.99 -7.58
N LYS A 372 4.60 22.66 -7.35
CA LYS A 372 3.32 22.30 -8.01
C LYS A 372 3.39 22.44 -9.53
N ALA A 373 3.94 23.55 -10.02
CA ALA A 373 4.06 23.82 -11.45
C ALA A 373 4.92 22.76 -12.15
N TRP A 374 6.04 22.38 -11.54
CA TRP A 374 6.90 21.30 -12.05
C TRP A 374 6.16 19.97 -12.12
N ILE A 375 5.44 19.58 -11.06
CA ILE A 375 4.66 18.34 -11.03
C ILE A 375 3.57 18.33 -12.10
N GLN A 376 2.88 19.45 -12.29
CA GLN A 376 1.84 19.56 -13.32
C GLN A 376 2.43 19.39 -14.72
N GLN A 377 3.56 20.03 -15.00
CA GLN A 377 4.29 19.85 -16.27
C GLN A 377 4.76 18.41 -16.46
N ALA A 378 5.35 17.81 -15.42
CA ALA A 378 5.80 16.41 -15.44
C ALA A 378 4.64 15.45 -15.71
N LEU A 379 3.47 15.70 -15.10
CA LEU A 379 2.25 14.93 -15.34
C LEU A 379 1.76 15.07 -16.79
N THR A 380 1.71 16.29 -17.34
CA THR A 380 1.31 16.50 -18.75
C THR A 380 2.23 15.74 -19.71
N GLN A 381 3.56 15.81 -19.47
CA GLN A 381 4.51 15.08 -20.31
C GLN A 381 4.36 13.57 -20.18
N PHE A 382 4.12 13.07 -18.96
CA PHE A 382 3.87 11.66 -18.70
C PHE A 382 2.61 11.17 -19.43
N ILE A 383 1.50 11.93 -19.34
CA ILE A 383 0.24 11.65 -20.04
C ILE A 383 0.48 11.51 -21.54
N ASN A 384 1.24 12.44 -22.13
CA ASN A 384 1.49 12.46 -23.57
C ASN A 384 2.38 11.31 -24.01
N ARG A 385 3.53 11.09 -23.37
CA ARG A 385 4.47 10.00 -23.71
C ARG A 385 3.82 8.62 -23.62
N ASN A 386 2.95 8.44 -22.63
CA ASN A 386 2.30 7.17 -22.36
C ASN A 386 0.89 7.09 -22.96
N ALA A 387 0.41 8.08 -23.72
CA ALA A 387 -0.95 8.09 -24.29
C ALA A 387 -2.07 7.74 -23.28
N LEU A 388 -2.02 8.28 -22.06
CA LEU A 388 -2.90 7.88 -20.94
C LEU A 388 -4.39 8.15 -21.18
N PHE A 389 -4.74 9.09 -22.06
CA PHE A 389 -6.14 9.39 -22.34
C PHE A 389 -6.90 8.19 -22.89
N SER A 390 -6.26 7.31 -23.66
CA SER A 390 -6.88 6.05 -24.09
C SER A 390 -7.34 5.15 -22.93
N PHE A 391 -6.68 5.22 -21.77
CA PHE A 391 -7.09 4.50 -20.56
C PHE A 391 -8.35 5.15 -19.95
N LEU A 392 -8.38 6.49 -19.93
CA LEU A 392 -9.48 7.27 -19.36
C LEU A 392 -10.73 7.21 -20.25
N ASP A 393 -10.55 7.23 -21.57
CA ASP A 393 -11.62 7.11 -22.56
C ASP A 393 -12.32 5.75 -22.49
N LYS A 394 -11.57 4.71 -22.07
CA LYS A 394 -12.09 3.37 -21.75
C LYS A 394 -12.80 3.30 -20.39
N GLY A 395 -12.99 4.41 -19.68
CA GLY A 395 -13.78 4.49 -18.45
C GLY A 395 -13.03 4.15 -17.16
N TYR A 396 -11.72 3.91 -17.21
CA TYR A 396 -10.93 3.68 -16.01
C TYR A 396 -10.70 4.96 -15.22
N HIS A 397 -10.70 4.84 -13.89
CA HIS A 397 -10.57 5.99 -13.01
C HIS A 397 -9.11 6.52 -12.97
N PRO A 398 -8.87 7.85 -13.06
CA PRO A 398 -7.52 8.41 -13.14
C PRO A 398 -6.58 8.00 -12.00
N CYS A 399 -7.09 7.90 -10.77
CA CYS A 399 -6.30 7.42 -9.64
C CYS A 399 -5.76 5.99 -9.83
N ASP A 400 -6.58 5.09 -10.39
CA ASP A 400 -6.19 3.69 -10.60
C ASP A 400 -5.13 3.61 -11.70
N VAL A 401 -5.30 4.39 -12.79
CA VAL A 401 -4.32 4.53 -13.88
C VAL A 401 -2.98 5.07 -13.37
N LEU A 402 -3.01 6.20 -12.64
CA LEU A 402 -1.80 6.79 -12.06
C LEU A 402 -1.12 5.81 -11.09
N TYR A 403 -1.88 5.04 -10.32
CA TYR A 403 -1.27 4.07 -9.40
C TYR A 403 -0.59 2.92 -10.15
N LEU A 404 -1.24 2.35 -11.15
CA LEU A 404 -0.65 1.28 -11.98
C LEU A 404 0.59 1.77 -12.74
N GLU A 405 0.50 2.93 -13.39
CA GLU A 405 1.53 3.37 -14.33
C GLU A 405 2.64 4.24 -13.70
N SER A 406 2.36 4.93 -12.60
CA SER A 406 3.39 5.68 -11.84
C SER A 406 3.91 4.89 -10.65
N LYS A 407 3.01 4.42 -9.77
CA LYS A 407 3.44 3.83 -8.50
C LYS A 407 3.97 2.40 -8.66
N MET A 408 3.31 1.56 -9.44
CA MET A 408 3.74 0.18 -9.63
C MET A 408 4.85 0.09 -10.68
N ASN A 409 4.57 0.57 -11.89
CA ASN A 409 5.52 0.58 -12.99
C ASN A 409 6.77 1.43 -12.73
N GLY A 410 6.61 2.61 -12.11
CA GLY A 410 7.72 3.51 -11.81
C GLY A 410 8.38 3.18 -10.47
N TRP A 411 7.75 3.57 -9.37
CA TRP A 411 8.36 3.52 -8.04
C TRP A 411 8.65 2.09 -7.55
N HIS A 412 7.66 1.20 -7.59
CA HIS A 412 7.78 -0.13 -6.98
C HIS A 412 8.83 -1.01 -7.69
N SER A 413 8.83 -1.02 -9.02
CA SER A 413 9.86 -1.71 -9.79
C SER A 413 11.29 -1.22 -9.49
N THR A 414 11.51 0.08 -9.20
CA THR A 414 12.84 0.56 -8.76
C THR A 414 13.24 0.01 -7.39
N ILE A 415 12.28 -0.34 -6.53
CA ILE A 415 12.52 -1.01 -5.25
C ILE A 415 12.82 -2.50 -5.45
N ILE A 416 12.14 -3.14 -6.40
CA ILE A 416 12.44 -4.54 -6.75
C ILE A 416 13.85 -4.69 -7.32
N GLN A 417 14.27 -3.76 -8.19
CA GLN A 417 15.61 -3.76 -8.77
C GLN A 417 16.72 -3.71 -7.71
N GLU A 418 16.47 -3.08 -6.56
CA GLU A 418 17.41 -3.05 -5.43
C GLU A 418 17.72 -4.46 -4.89
N SER A 419 16.85 -5.45 -5.04
CA SER A 419 17.08 -6.82 -4.55
C SER A 419 17.74 -7.77 -5.56
N ASP A 420 17.86 -7.38 -6.84
CA ASP A 420 18.36 -8.23 -7.92
C ASP A 420 19.73 -8.89 -7.65
N PRO A 421 20.70 -8.25 -6.96
CA PRO A 421 21.97 -8.90 -6.65
C PRO A 421 21.90 -10.09 -5.72
N TYR A 422 20.78 -10.27 -5.00
CA TYR A 422 20.68 -11.25 -3.92
C TYR A 422 19.54 -12.24 -4.14
N MET A 423 18.42 -11.81 -4.68
CA MET A 423 17.21 -12.64 -4.75
C MET A 423 16.34 -12.32 -5.96
N ASP A 424 15.57 -13.32 -6.37
CA ASP A 424 14.61 -13.23 -7.47
C ASP A 424 13.23 -13.01 -6.88
N VAL A 425 12.66 -11.83 -7.14
CA VAL A 425 11.33 -11.50 -6.60
C VAL A 425 10.24 -12.08 -7.48
N TYR A 426 9.36 -12.86 -6.86
CA TYR A 426 8.15 -13.40 -7.48
C TYR A 426 6.92 -12.79 -6.80
N ASN A 427 6.03 -12.22 -7.62
CA ASN A 427 4.77 -11.66 -7.15
C ASN A 427 3.60 -12.48 -7.72
N LEU A 428 2.69 -12.89 -6.84
CA LEU A 428 1.61 -13.80 -7.22
C LEU A 428 0.58 -13.17 -8.16
N ILE A 429 0.62 -11.84 -8.33
CA ILE A 429 -0.35 -11.08 -9.12
C ILE A 429 0.29 -10.14 -10.17
N ASN A 430 1.60 -10.25 -10.46
CA ASN A 430 2.25 -9.46 -11.53
C ASN A 430 1.87 -9.95 -12.94
N CYS A 431 0.57 -9.99 -13.20
CA CYS A 431 -0.07 -10.52 -14.39
C CYS A 431 -1.17 -9.54 -14.78
N ARG A 432 -1.17 -9.07 -16.03
CA ARG A 432 -2.10 -8.02 -16.47
C ARG A 432 -3.54 -8.43 -16.27
N PHE A 433 -3.91 -9.66 -16.65
CA PHE A 433 -5.24 -10.20 -16.43
C PHE A 433 -5.68 -10.03 -14.97
N ILE A 434 -4.85 -10.48 -14.02
CA ILE A 434 -5.16 -10.37 -12.58
C ILE A 434 -5.29 -8.90 -12.17
N LEU A 435 -4.35 -8.03 -12.56
CA LEU A 435 -4.38 -6.62 -12.16
C LEU A 435 -5.62 -5.88 -12.68
N PHE A 436 -6.03 -6.14 -13.91
CA PHE A 436 -7.24 -5.56 -14.49
C PHE A 436 -8.51 -6.09 -13.79
N GLN A 437 -8.58 -7.39 -13.47
CA GLN A 437 -9.68 -7.93 -12.66
C GLN A 437 -9.79 -7.25 -11.28
N LEU A 438 -8.65 -6.98 -10.63
CA LEU A 438 -8.63 -6.29 -9.33
C LEU A 438 -9.03 -4.81 -9.44
N ILE A 439 -8.61 -4.11 -10.49
CA ILE A 439 -8.99 -2.71 -10.74
C ILE A 439 -10.50 -2.59 -10.98
N CYS A 440 -11.06 -3.54 -11.72
CA CYS A 440 -12.47 -3.57 -12.13
C CYS A 440 -13.44 -4.00 -11.01
N MET A 441 -12.96 -4.43 -9.85
CA MET A 441 -13.85 -4.69 -8.70
C MET A 441 -14.59 -3.43 -8.26
N ASN A 442 -15.79 -3.61 -7.71
CA ASN A 442 -16.52 -2.54 -7.05
C ASN A 442 -15.61 -1.81 -6.03
N TYR A 443 -15.59 -0.49 -6.09
CA TYR A 443 -14.66 0.31 -5.29
C TYR A 443 -14.93 0.19 -3.77
N GLU A 444 -16.18 0.02 -3.35
CA GLU A 444 -16.51 -0.20 -1.93
C GLU A 444 -16.04 -1.58 -1.45
N ASP A 445 -16.07 -2.60 -2.31
CA ASP A 445 -15.49 -3.91 -1.99
C ASP A 445 -13.96 -3.84 -1.86
N ARG A 446 -13.31 -3.08 -2.73
CA ARG A 446 -11.88 -2.76 -2.64
C ARG A 446 -11.57 -2.04 -1.32
N LYS A 447 -12.36 -1.05 -0.91
CA LYS A 447 -12.21 -0.36 0.39
C LYS A 447 -12.37 -1.30 1.58
N ASN A 448 -13.29 -2.24 1.48
CA ASN A 448 -13.57 -3.22 2.53
C ASN A 448 -12.63 -4.44 2.49
N LEU A 449 -11.65 -4.46 1.60
CA LEU A 449 -10.68 -5.55 1.41
C LEU A 449 -11.36 -6.89 1.11
N ALA A 450 -12.48 -6.86 0.38
CA ALA A 450 -13.31 -8.04 0.11
C ALA A 450 -12.53 -9.16 -0.60
N PHE A 451 -11.66 -8.81 -1.56
CA PHE A 451 -10.77 -9.76 -2.23
C PHE A 451 -9.85 -10.49 -1.26
N HIS A 452 -9.10 -9.74 -0.45
CA HIS A 452 -8.18 -10.32 0.51
C HIS A 452 -8.90 -11.27 1.47
N LYS A 453 -10.08 -10.85 1.96
CA LYS A 453 -10.88 -11.66 2.87
C LYS A 453 -11.39 -12.94 2.22
N SER A 454 -11.86 -12.84 0.98
CA SER A 454 -12.39 -13.98 0.22
C SER A 454 -11.31 -15.00 -0.11
N VAL A 455 -10.11 -14.55 -0.49
CA VAL A 455 -8.97 -15.46 -0.72
C VAL A 455 -8.57 -16.18 0.55
N ILE A 456 -8.47 -15.45 1.67
CA ILE A 456 -8.16 -16.07 2.97
C ILE A 456 -9.26 -17.06 3.37
N GLU A 457 -10.54 -16.72 3.20
CA GLU A 457 -11.67 -17.59 3.53
C GLU A 457 -11.63 -18.90 2.75
N GLN A 458 -11.30 -18.86 1.46
CA GLN A 458 -11.25 -20.06 0.62
C GLN A 458 -9.97 -20.89 0.80
N ARG A 459 -8.84 -20.27 1.18
CA ARG A 459 -7.53 -20.94 1.22
C ARG A 459 -7.07 -21.31 2.62
N TRP A 460 -7.28 -20.43 3.59
CA TRP A 460 -6.92 -20.68 4.99
C TRP A 460 -7.71 -19.79 5.97
N PRO A 461 -9.00 -20.07 6.20
CA PRO A 461 -9.89 -19.20 6.98
C PRO A 461 -9.43 -18.95 8.42
N LEU A 462 -8.63 -19.87 9.00
CA LEU A 462 -7.97 -19.68 10.29
C LEU A 462 -7.19 -18.36 10.37
N LEU A 463 -6.67 -17.83 9.26
CA LEU A 463 -5.92 -16.58 9.26
C LEU A 463 -6.77 -15.34 9.63
N HIS A 464 -8.11 -15.43 9.57
CA HIS A 464 -9.03 -14.40 10.07
C HIS A 464 -9.11 -14.34 11.59
N PHE A 465 -8.74 -15.42 12.29
CA PHE A 465 -8.72 -15.45 13.75
C PHE A 465 -7.71 -14.45 14.32
N PHE A 466 -6.57 -14.29 13.64
CA PHE A 466 -5.51 -13.39 14.09
C PHE A 466 -5.85 -11.93 13.77
N GLY A 467 -5.57 -11.02 14.70
CA GLY A 467 -5.79 -9.59 14.48
C GLY A 467 -4.96 -9.04 13.33
N VAL A 468 -5.57 -8.32 12.37
CA VAL A 468 -4.84 -7.67 11.25
C VAL A 468 -4.40 -6.26 11.65
N ASN A 469 -3.10 -5.99 11.59
CA ASN A 469 -2.49 -4.73 12.03
C ASN A 469 -2.98 -4.28 13.43
N THR A 470 -3.28 -5.25 14.30
CA THR A 470 -3.74 -5.03 15.66
C THR A 470 -3.18 -6.12 16.57
N LYS A 471 -3.12 -5.80 17.86
CA LYS A 471 -2.63 -6.71 18.91
C LYS A 471 -3.75 -7.63 19.44
N VAL A 472 -4.98 -7.45 18.95
CA VAL A 472 -6.19 -8.09 19.46
C VAL A 472 -6.69 -9.12 18.46
N ASN A 473 -6.81 -10.39 18.86
CA ASN A 473 -7.36 -11.46 18.03
C ASN A 473 -8.90 -11.44 18.03
N LEU A 474 -9.52 -12.33 17.22
CA LEU A 474 -10.98 -12.38 17.07
C LEU A 474 -11.70 -12.72 18.39
N TYR A 475 -11.13 -13.59 19.22
CA TYR A 475 -11.71 -13.97 20.51
C TYR A 475 -11.68 -12.83 21.52
N GLU A 476 -10.54 -12.15 21.65
CA GLU A 476 -10.43 -10.97 22.51
C GLU A 476 -11.37 -9.85 22.04
N LYS A 477 -11.51 -9.67 20.71
CA LYS A 477 -12.47 -8.72 20.15
C LYS A 477 -13.92 -9.11 20.49
N TYR A 478 -14.25 -10.39 20.43
CA TYR A 478 -15.56 -10.90 20.83
C TYR A 478 -15.83 -10.61 22.32
N GLN A 479 -14.90 -10.94 23.22
CA GLN A 479 -15.02 -10.66 24.65
C GLN A 479 -15.21 -9.15 24.94
N MET A 480 -14.49 -8.29 24.20
CA MET A 480 -14.66 -6.84 24.32
C MET A 480 -16.05 -6.37 23.90
N ILE A 481 -16.61 -6.93 22.82
CA ILE A 481 -17.95 -6.59 22.32
C ILE A 481 -19.02 -7.13 23.27
N GLU A 482 -18.85 -8.34 23.78
CA GLU A 482 -19.75 -8.95 24.77
C GLU A 482 -19.85 -8.09 26.03
N LYS A 483 -18.70 -7.70 26.59
CA LYS A 483 -18.65 -6.76 27.71
C LYS A 483 -19.31 -5.42 27.41
N GLN A 484 -19.11 -4.87 26.22
CA GLN A 484 -19.79 -3.62 25.80
C GLN A 484 -21.31 -3.81 25.70
N LEU A 485 -21.78 -4.97 25.26
CA LEU A 485 -23.19 -5.29 25.17
C LEU A 485 -23.82 -5.41 26.58
N GLU A 486 -23.14 -6.10 27.50
CA GLU A 486 -23.54 -6.18 28.91
C GLU A 486 -23.61 -4.79 29.56
N GLU A 487 -22.62 -3.93 29.32
CA GLU A 487 -22.63 -2.54 29.78
C GLU A 487 -23.83 -1.77 29.19
N CYS A 488 -24.14 -1.96 27.91
CA CYS A 488 -25.31 -1.34 27.26
C CYS A 488 -26.64 -1.83 27.84
N GLN A 489 -26.77 -3.13 28.13
CA GLN A 489 -27.96 -3.72 28.73
C GLN A 489 -28.15 -3.23 30.17
N THR A 490 -27.07 -3.22 30.95
CA THR A 490 -27.07 -2.68 32.32
C THR A 490 -27.45 -1.19 32.33
N ASN A 491 -26.94 -0.42 31.37
CA ASN A 491 -27.30 0.98 31.18
C ASN A 491 -28.79 1.16 30.86
N LYS A 492 -29.40 0.28 30.04
CA LYS A 492 -30.85 0.32 29.76
C LYS A 492 -31.69 0.01 30.99
N ILE A 493 -31.31 -1.01 31.77
CA ILE A 493 -32.02 -1.38 33.01
C ILE A 493 -31.92 -0.26 34.05
N ASN A 494 -30.72 0.28 34.26
CA ASN A 494 -30.54 1.41 35.18
C ASN A 494 -31.34 2.64 34.73
N ALA A 495 -31.43 2.92 33.43
CA ALA A 495 -32.26 4.01 32.91
C ALA A 495 -33.76 3.82 33.21
N GLN A 496 -34.27 2.58 33.25
CA GLN A 496 -35.67 2.30 33.60
C GLN A 496 -35.98 2.48 35.09
N ASN A 497 -34.97 2.36 35.95
CA ASN A 497 -35.11 2.46 37.40
C ASN A 497 -34.93 3.89 37.95
N MET A 498 -34.64 4.88 37.11
CA MET A 498 -34.43 6.26 37.56
C MET A 498 -35.76 7.01 37.69
N LYS A 499 -35.84 7.86 38.72
CA LYS A 499 -36.95 8.80 38.90
C LYS A 499 -36.84 10.00 37.96
N LEU A 500 -35.64 10.24 37.42
CA LEU A 500 -35.33 11.36 36.53
C LEU A 500 -35.20 10.91 35.06
N SER A 501 -35.83 11.66 34.16
CA SER A 501 -35.59 11.55 32.72
C SER A 501 -34.62 12.64 32.26
N TYR A 502 -33.89 12.37 31.18
CA TYR A 502 -32.83 13.25 30.68
C TYR A 502 -32.97 13.46 29.17
N GLU A 503 -33.13 14.72 28.75
CA GLU A 503 -33.11 15.11 27.34
C GLU A 503 -31.65 15.36 26.91
N THR A 504 -31.07 14.40 26.19
CA THR A 504 -29.60 14.31 25.98
C THR A 504 -29.19 14.71 24.56
N GLN A 505 -29.81 15.73 23.97
CA GLN A 505 -29.54 16.12 22.57
C GLN A 505 -28.04 16.39 22.35
N ASP A 506 -27.41 17.15 23.23
CA ASP A 506 -25.99 17.53 23.13
C ASP A 506 -25.01 16.56 23.81
N PHE A 507 -25.49 15.58 24.58
CA PHE A 507 -24.65 14.77 25.47
C PHE A 507 -24.80 13.27 25.24
N ASN A 508 -23.68 12.56 25.18
CA ASN A 508 -23.66 11.12 25.41
C ASN A 508 -23.78 10.86 26.90
N ARG A 509 -24.60 9.87 27.26
CA ARG A 509 -24.88 9.47 28.63
C ARG A 509 -24.37 8.06 28.89
N VAL A 510 -23.71 7.84 30.02
CA VAL A 510 -23.25 6.53 30.50
C VAL A 510 -23.69 6.34 31.94
N PHE A 511 -24.29 5.19 32.29
CA PHE A 511 -24.68 4.91 33.67
C PHE A 511 -23.61 4.10 34.38
N GLN A 512 -23.41 4.39 35.66
CA GLN A 512 -22.58 3.61 36.57
C GLN A 512 -23.28 3.58 37.93
N GLN A 513 -23.96 2.47 38.24
CA GLN A 513 -24.80 2.34 39.45
C GLN A 513 -25.85 3.47 39.51
N GLN A 514 -25.90 4.26 40.59
CA GLN A 514 -26.81 5.41 40.77
C GLN A 514 -26.25 6.72 40.21
N ARG A 515 -25.26 6.65 39.33
CA ARG A 515 -24.56 7.81 38.77
C ARG A 515 -24.72 7.83 37.26
N VAL A 516 -24.88 9.04 36.74
CA VAL A 516 -25.04 9.30 35.32
C VAL A 516 -23.93 10.24 34.88
N HIS A 517 -23.08 9.76 33.99
CA HIS A 517 -22.00 10.55 33.42
C HIS A 517 -22.43 11.12 32.07
N PHE A 518 -22.14 12.40 31.86
CA PHE A 518 -22.44 13.11 30.64
C PHE A 518 -21.16 13.58 29.96
N LYS A 519 -21.10 13.38 28.65
CA LYS A 519 -20.01 13.83 27.79
C LYS A 519 -20.57 14.48 26.54
N LEU A 520 -20.05 15.64 26.16
CA LEU A 520 -20.48 16.34 24.96
C LEU A 520 -20.34 15.45 23.69
N LYS A 521 -21.39 15.41 22.84
CA LYS A 521 -21.38 14.68 21.55
C LYS A 521 -20.49 15.37 20.50
N ARG A 522 -20.38 16.70 20.59
CA ARG A 522 -19.57 17.52 19.68
C ARG A 522 -18.08 17.22 19.88
N ARG A 523 -17.31 17.38 18.81
CA ARG A 523 -15.84 17.22 18.82
C ARG A 523 -15.09 18.48 19.22
N LYS A 524 -15.78 19.63 19.27
CA LYS A 524 -15.25 20.94 19.65
C LYS A 524 -16.29 21.74 20.44
N PHE A 525 -15.83 22.68 21.26
CA PHE A 525 -16.66 23.76 21.79
C PHE A 525 -16.61 24.95 20.84
N VAL A 526 -17.75 25.63 20.68
CA VAL A 526 -17.87 26.91 19.97
C VAL A 526 -18.25 27.98 20.98
N GLU A 527 -17.56 29.12 20.99
CA GLU A 527 -17.73 30.17 21.99
C GLU A 527 -19.17 30.71 22.08
N SER A 528 -19.84 30.82 20.93
CA SER A 528 -21.20 31.34 20.83
C SER A 528 -22.29 30.32 21.17
N GLU A 529 -21.94 29.05 21.38
CA GLU A 529 -22.90 27.97 21.63
C GLU A 529 -23.03 27.64 23.13
N ARG A 530 -24.25 27.27 23.52
CA ARG A 530 -24.54 26.67 24.82
C ARG A 530 -25.10 25.28 24.60
N TYR A 531 -24.57 24.32 25.33
CA TYR A 531 -24.95 22.91 25.23
C TYR A 531 -25.84 22.54 26.41
N HIS A 532 -27.05 22.05 26.12
CA HIS A 532 -28.10 21.91 27.13
C HIS A 532 -28.37 20.45 27.49
N LEU A 533 -28.60 20.23 28.79
CA LEU A 533 -29.13 18.99 29.35
C LEU A 533 -30.36 19.36 30.18
N ASN A 534 -31.54 18.94 29.74
CA ASN A 534 -32.75 19.07 30.54
C ASN A 534 -33.00 17.80 31.32
N ILE A 535 -33.35 17.97 32.59
CA ILE A 535 -33.66 16.90 33.54
C ILE A 535 -35.09 17.10 33.99
N GLU A 536 -35.91 16.08 33.91
CA GLU A 536 -37.30 16.12 34.37
C GLU A 536 -37.51 15.07 35.46
N ASN A 537 -38.12 15.48 36.56
CA ASN A 537 -38.54 14.54 37.59
C ASN A 537 -39.94 14.01 37.26
N GLN A 538 -39.99 12.76 36.83
CA GLN A 538 -41.25 12.10 36.43
C GLN A 538 -41.90 11.34 37.60
N SER A 539 -41.28 11.37 38.78
CA SER A 539 -41.80 10.70 39.99
C SER A 539 -42.73 11.62 40.80
N GLY A 540 -43.54 11.01 41.68
CA GLY A 540 -44.42 11.73 42.61
C GLY A 540 -43.71 12.33 43.83
N GLU A 541 -42.39 12.19 43.94
CA GLU A 541 -41.59 12.64 45.08
C GLU A 541 -40.47 13.58 44.63
N SER A 542 -40.01 14.46 45.53
CA SER A 542 -38.84 15.30 45.24
C SER A 542 -37.58 14.45 45.18
N VAL A 543 -36.74 14.65 44.16
CA VAL A 543 -35.47 13.93 43.99
C VAL A 543 -34.31 14.87 44.25
N GLN A 544 -33.43 14.49 45.18
CA GLN A 544 -32.17 15.17 45.44
C GLN A 544 -31.09 14.65 44.48
N ILE A 545 -30.30 15.54 43.91
CA ILE A 545 -29.16 15.20 43.06
C ILE A 545 -27.88 15.87 43.56
N SER A 546 -26.75 15.20 43.37
CA SER A 546 -25.41 15.77 43.50
C SER A 546 -24.75 15.82 42.13
N MET A 547 -24.15 16.95 41.78
CA MET A 547 -23.45 17.16 40.52
C MET A 547 -21.98 17.54 40.75
N ARG A 548 -21.07 16.93 39.98
CA ARG A 548 -19.63 17.26 40.01
C ARG A 548 -18.96 17.03 38.65
N THR A 549 -17.76 17.57 38.50
CA THR A 549 -16.86 17.32 37.37
C THR A 549 -15.63 16.53 37.83
N PHE A 550 -14.72 16.21 36.91
CA PHE A 550 -13.53 15.40 37.20
C PHE A 550 -12.20 16.13 36.99
N TYR A 551 -12.25 17.37 36.50
CA TYR A 551 -11.06 18.07 36.00
C TYR A 551 -10.44 18.97 37.07
N LYS A 552 -9.34 18.53 37.68
CA LYS A 552 -8.70 19.20 38.83
C LYS A 552 -7.51 20.12 38.47
N ASN A 553 -7.18 20.26 37.19
CA ASN A 553 -6.00 21.04 36.79
C ASN A 553 -6.33 22.54 36.73
N ASN A 554 -5.70 23.31 37.62
CA ASN A 554 -5.87 24.76 37.74
C ASN A 554 -5.64 25.55 36.44
N LYS A 555 -4.86 25.03 35.49
CA LYS A 555 -4.66 25.67 34.17
C LYS A 555 -5.94 25.74 33.32
N GLY A 556 -7.02 25.06 33.72
CA GLY A 556 -8.32 25.13 33.04
C GLY A 556 -9.37 26.01 33.67
N ARG A 557 -9.04 26.73 34.74
CA ARG A 557 -9.92 27.77 35.29
C ARG A 557 -10.24 28.83 34.23
N ALA A 558 -11.44 29.39 34.33
CA ALA A 558 -12.03 30.40 33.47
C ALA A 558 -12.19 30.00 31.99
N ARG A 559 -12.22 28.70 31.68
CA ARG A 559 -12.33 28.22 30.29
C ARG A 559 -13.66 27.60 29.95
N ILE A 560 -14.19 26.76 30.83
CA ILE A 560 -15.44 26.05 30.62
C ILE A 560 -16.26 26.22 31.88
N PHE A 561 -17.53 26.55 31.69
CA PHE A 561 -18.47 26.81 32.76
C PHE A 561 -19.70 25.94 32.60
N ILE A 562 -20.24 25.52 33.74
CA ILE A 562 -21.52 24.85 33.84
C ILE A 562 -22.47 25.79 34.58
N THR A 563 -23.59 26.11 33.95
CA THR A 563 -24.69 26.84 34.58
C THR A 563 -25.76 25.84 35.00
N ILE A 564 -26.16 25.89 36.27
CA ILE A 564 -27.25 25.08 36.84
C ILE A 564 -28.31 26.07 37.33
N ASP A 565 -29.50 26.02 36.73
CA ASP A 565 -30.52 27.06 36.84
C ASP A 565 -29.96 28.43 36.40
N ASN A 566 -29.55 29.26 37.37
CA ASN A 566 -28.99 30.60 37.15
C ASN A 566 -27.58 30.79 37.76
N MET A 567 -27.01 29.74 38.36
CA MET A 567 -25.70 29.79 39.00
C MET A 567 -24.64 29.22 38.07
N LYS A 568 -23.59 30.00 37.81
CA LYS A 568 -22.49 29.63 36.92
C LYS A 568 -21.29 29.13 37.73
N TYR A 569 -20.83 27.94 37.42
CA TYR A 569 -19.73 27.26 38.09
C TYR A 569 -18.59 26.96 37.13
N ASP A 570 -17.34 27.11 37.57
CA ASP A 570 -16.18 26.65 36.82
C ASP A 570 -16.06 25.13 36.93
N ILE A 571 -15.68 24.46 35.84
CA ILE A 571 -15.50 23.00 35.85
C ILE A 571 -14.39 22.55 36.80
N VAL A 572 -13.44 23.40 37.18
CA VAL A 572 -12.40 23.06 38.16
C VAL A 572 -12.96 23.10 39.56
N ASP A 573 -13.82 24.08 39.88
CA ASP A 573 -14.41 24.22 41.20
C ASP A 573 -15.39 23.07 41.49
N LEU A 574 -16.21 22.70 40.50
CA LEU A 574 -17.09 21.53 40.58
C LEU A 574 -16.35 20.19 40.71
N ALA A 575 -15.03 20.15 40.49
CA ALA A 575 -14.23 18.94 40.67
C ALA A 575 -13.78 18.75 42.13
N TYR A 576 -13.82 19.82 42.92
CA TYR A 576 -13.49 19.80 44.35
C TYR A 576 -14.75 19.78 45.21
N GLU A 577 -15.78 20.54 44.83
CA GLU A 577 -17.04 20.65 45.57
C GLU A 577 -18.22 20.28 44.68
N SER A 578 -18.98 19.25 45.07
CA SER A 578 -20.21 18.90 44.36
C SER A 578 -21.33 19.88 44.71
N VAL A 579 -22.17 20.19 43.74
CA VAL A 579 -23.37 20.99 43.94
C VAL A 579 -24.57 20.07 44.13
N GLU A 580 -25.30 20.25 45.22
CA GLU A 580 -26.54 19.53 45.48
C GLU A 580 -27.77 20.37 45.11
N LYS A 581 -28.76 19.72 44.50
CA LYS A 581 -30.01 20.36 44.08
C LYS A 581 -31.19 19.42 44.26
N SER A 582 -32.35 19.99 44.57
CA SER A 582 -33.63 19.28 44.65
C SER A 582 -34.45 19.56 43.39
N ILE A 583 -34.99 18.52 42.77
CA ILE A 583 -35.94 18.63 41.64
C ILE A 583 -37.32 18.18 42.15
N ALA A 584 -38.27 19.10 42.21
CA ALA A 584 -39.63 18.84 42.69
C ALA A 584 -40.39 17.88 41.74
N PRO A 585 -41.45 17.19 42.21
CA PRO A 585 -42.28 16.32 41.36
C PRO A 585 -42.81 17.05 40.12
N GLY A 586 -42.69 16.44 38.95
CA GLY A 586 -43.17 16.99 37.67
C GLY A 586 -42.42 18.23 37.17
N SER A 587 -41.35 18.66 37.84
CA SER A 587 -40.58 19.86 37.47
C SER A 587 -39.36 19.53 36.62
N LYS A 588 -38.87 20.54 35.89
CA LYS A 588 -37.70 20.46 35.02
C LYS A 588 -36.56 21.33 35.54
N MET A 589 -35.33 20.84 35.36
CA MET A 589 -34.08 21.56 35.60
C MET A 589 -33.27 21.60 34.31
N CYS A 590 -32.66 22.75 34.00
CA CYS A 590 -31.75 22.90 32.87
C CYS A 590 -30.31 23.08 33.35
N ILE A 591 -29.41 22.32 32.74
CA ILE A 591 -27.97 22.49 32.87
C ILE A 591 -27.44 22.94 31.51
N ALA A 592 -26.64 24.01 31.49
CA ALA A 592 -26.00 24.52 30.29
C ALA A 592 -24.47 24.51 30.45
N ILE A 593 -23.75 24.06 29.42
CA ILE A 593 -22.29 24.13 29.38
C ILE A 593 -21.85 25.06 28.27
N GLN A 594 -20.88 25.92 28.57
CA GLN A 594 -20.32 26.88 27.62
C GLN A 594 -18.82 27.06 27.81
N SER A 595 -18.11 27.38 26.73
CA SER A 595 -16.70 27.77 26.76
C SER A 595 -16.54 29.29 26.61
N THR A 596 -15.40 29.83 27.02
CA THR A 596 -15.05 31.25 26.79
C THR A 596 -14.36 31.50 25.46
N LYS A 597 -14.14 30.46 24.66
CA LYS A 597 -13.57 30.52 23.31
C LYS A 597 -13.81 29.21 22.57
N ASP A 598 -13.50 29.19 21.27
CA ASP A 598 -13.45 27.97 20.49
C ASP A 598 -12.36 27.01 21.01
N ILE A 599 -12.73 25.74 21.20
CA ILE A 599 -11.81 24.70 21.67
C ILE A 599 -11.96 23.43 20.84
N ASP A 600 -10.93 23.09 20.07
CA ASP A 600 -10.86 21.92 19.18
C ASP A 600 -10.09 20.72 19.76
N LYS A 601 -9.37 20.93 20.86
CA LYS A 601 -8.57 19.89 21.50
C LYS A 601 -9.43 18.90 22.28
N LYS A 602 -9.33 17.62 21.91
CA LYS A 602 -10.04 16.48 22.53
C LYS A 602 -9.91 16.43 24.06
N SER A 603 -8.77 16.83 24.63
CA SER A 603 -8.55 16.83 26.08
C SER A 603 -9.50 17.75 26.84
N TRP A 604 -9.97 18.86 26.24
CA TRP A 604 -10.94 19.76 26.88
C TRP A 604 -12.37 19.21 26.83
N ILE A 605 -12.72 18.46 25.78
CA ILE A 605 -13.99 17.72 25.73
C ILE A 605 -14.04 16.66 26.83
N GLU A 606 -12.91 16.00 27.11
CA GLU A 606 -12.79 15.06 28.24
C GLU A 606 -12.84 15.78 29.59
N ALA A 607 -12.24 16.97 29.71
CA ALA A 607 -12.26 17.78 30.92
C ALA A 607 -13.67 18.25 31.31
N ALA A 608 -14.54 18.52 30.33
CA ALA A 608 -15.91 18.98 30.55
C ALA A 608 -16.90 17.86 30.91
N LYS A 609 -16.43 16.63 31.10
CA LYS A 609 -17.26 15.54 31.61
C LYS A 609 -17.76 15.85 33.02
N PHE A 610 -19.03 15.57 33.26
CA PHE A 610 -19.66 15.75 34.56
C PHE A 610 -20.53 14.54 34.92
N GLU A 611 -20.82 14.42 36.20
CA GLU A 611 -21.61 13.35 36.80
C GLU A 611 -22.78 13.95 37.56
N ILE A 612 -23.94 13.29 37.45
CA ILE A 612 -25.12 13.53 38.28
C ILE A 612 -25.42 12.24 39.03
N LYS A 613 -25.58 12.33 40.34
CA LYS A 613 -25.92 11.22 41.22
C LYS A 613 -27.25 11.52 41.93
N GLU A 614 -28.22 10.60 41.85
CA GLU A 614 -29.42 10.68 42.69
C GLU A 614 -29.05 10.37 44.16
N ILE A 615 -29.45 11.23 45.08
CA ILE A 615 -29.27 11.05 46.53
C ILE A 615 -30.57 10.48 47.08
N TYR A 616 -30.56 9.20 47.45
CA TYR A 616 -31.65 8.59 48.20
C TYR A 616 -31.48 8.95 49.68
N ALA A 617 -32.50 9.59 50.27
CA ALA A 617 -32.59 9.70 51.71
C ALA A 617 -32.76 8.28 52.26
N ASN A 618 -31.68 7.70 52.82
CA ASN A 618 -31.82 6.49 53.62
C ASN A 618 -32.81 6.80 54.73
N LYS A 619 -33.99 6.16 54.72
CA LYS A 619 -34.77 5.97 55.94
C LYS A 619 -33.81 5.31 56.92
N LYS A 620 -33.39 6.05 57.95
CA LYS A 620 -32.80 5.42 59.13
C LYS A 620 -33.82 4.39 59.61
N VAL A 621 -33.47 3.12 59.49
CA VAL A 621 -34.05 2.08 60.33
C VAL A 621 -33.58 2.47 61.74
N ILE A 622 -34.50 3.00 62.54
CA ILE A 622 -34.34 3.07 63.98
C ILE A 622 -34.60 1.64 64.46
N GLU A 623 -33.72 1.14 65.33
CA GLU A 623 -33.61 -0.24 65.83
C GLU A 623 -34.94 -0.95 66.14
#